data_AF-A0A0R3SS59-F1
#
_entry.id   AF-A0A0R3SS59-F1
#
_cell.length_a   1.000
_cell.length_b   1.000
_cell.length_c   1.000
_cell.angle_alpha   90.00
_cell.angle_beta   90.00
_cell.angle_gamma   90.00
#
_symmetry.space_group_name_H-M   'P 1'
#
loop_
_entity.id
_entity.type
_entity.pdbx_description
1 polymer ?
#
loop_
_entity_poly.entity_id
_entity_poly.type
_entity_poly.pdbx_seq_one_letter_code
_entity_poly.pdbx_strand_id
1 'polypeptide(L)'
;MYRFPTANIRNLPYDESCKWPPSDVSNITVDGTYDIAICVRLSRDFILDNQPKKYLLSDLFNVSEVNETVTFNNLPYLPREIWKKVKYPRIYDTYPQDVPMKEIVANIKAGRPVSYLPKYNFPITILETSKSVCSEGTEHDLVIIVKNAIYSTTVRSEFRDYMKNQSHMHPEIKVGYVFSVGLPRSHGGRQFIRAGHPVNLTGPAGDMLEHYVGKENELMETIKNEIVMYDDILLGDYEDTYFNLSWKTVTNLRWLSAFCDKIRNDFFMIIDDDHRMNLSAILEFKKSTPTSDLRTFIHGKIGFHDAAWRSPLGKWYLSYNEVPWNVMSPYPRGMSQLIGADIVDDMAIASAYTRYNYINEDVFLGLIARKLGITLKNVNNMYEHGDYLKHMKDKKSAMVALKAYFS
;
A
#
# COMPACT_ATOMS: atom_id res chain seq x y z
N MET A 1 -9.93 -9.73 20.24
CA MET A 1 -9.32 -8.58 20.96
C MET A 1 -7.97 -9.06 21.48
N TYR A 2 -6.94 -9.07 20.61
CA TYR A 2 -5.60 -9.44 21.05
C TYR A 2 -5.01 -8.25 21.81
N ARG A 3 -4.92 -8.37 23.13
CA ARG A 3 -4.08 -7.48 23.94
C ARG A 3 -2.64 -7.89 23.68
N PHE A 4 -1.93 -7.10 22.87
CA PHE A 4 -0.49 -7.23 22.77
C PHE A 4 0.18 -6.59 23.99
N PRO A 5 1.32 -7.12 24.45
CA PRO A 5 2.03 -6.60 25.60
C PRO A 5 2.44 -5.16 25.30
N THR A 6 2.21 -4.27 26.25
CA THR A 6 2.85 -2.95 26.27
C THR A 6 4.36 -3.17 26.35
N ALA A 7 5.05 -3.15 25.20
CA ALA A 7 6.49 -3.07 25.17
C ALA A 7 6.90 -1.89 26.06
N ASN A 8 7.82 -2.14 26.97
CA ASN A 8 8.25 -1.20 27.99
C ASN A 8 8.97 -0.02 27.28
N ILE A 9 8.23 1.07 27.00
CA ILE A 9 8.66 2.24 26.22
C ILE A 9 9.92 2.93 26.82
N ARG A 10 10.35 2.55 28.03
CA ARG A 10 11.44 3.21 28.77
C ARG A 10 12.86 2.73 28.44
N ASN A 11 13.06 1.67 27.67
CA ASN A 11 14.40 1.15 27.35
C ASN A 11 14.59 0.91 25.84
N LEU A 12 14.26 1.89 25.00
CA LEU A 12 14.82 1.91 23.65
C LEU A 12 16.29 2.37 23.77
N PRO A 13 17.27 1.62 23.27
CA PRO A 13 18.66 2.04 23.28
C PRO A 13 18.75 3.42 22.64
N TYR A 14 19.40 4.35 23.32
CA TYR A 14 19.74 5.68 22.80
C TYR A 14 20.86 5.60 21.73
N ASP A 15 20.91 4.49 20.99
CA ASP A 15 22.06 4.03 20.22
C ASP A 15 21.91 4.33 18.72
N GLU A 16 23.06 4.40 18.07
CA GLU A 16 23.41 5.28 16.98
C GLU A 16 22.97 4.75 15.60
N SER A 17 22.33 5.62 14.80
CA SER A 17 21.91 5.46 13.39
C SER A 17 20.49 4.92 13.08
N CYS A 18 19.48 5.46 13.75
CA CYS A 18 18.09 5.28 13.35
C CYS A 18 17.69 6.19 12.16
N LYS A 19 17.74 5.67 10.93
CA LYS A 19 17.47 6.38 9.66
C LYS A 19 16.70 5.48 8.68
N TRP A 20 15.77 6.04 7.90
CA TRP A 20 15.10 5.34 6.81
C TRP A 20 15.10 6.17 5.51
N PRO A 21 15.35 5.61 4.31
CA PRO A 21 15.73 4.21 4.06
C PRO A 21 17.06 3.84 4.74
N PRO A 22 17.30 2.55 5.02
CA PRO A 22 18.59 2.11 5.52
C PRO A 22 19.69 2.46 4.51
N SER A 23 20.90 2.74 5.00
CA SER A 23 22.02 3.06 4.09
C SER A 23 22.54 1.81 3.39
N ASP A 24 22.35 0.65 4.03
CA ASP A 24 22.62 -0.68 3.50
C ASP A 24 21.57 -1.65 4.03
N VAL A 25 21.12 -2.61 3.22
CA VAL A 25 20.09 -3.60 3.60
C VAL A 25 20.52 -4.41 4.83
N SER A 26 21.82 -4.64 5.04
CA SER A 26 22.35 -5.30 6.24
C SER A 26 21.99 -4.58 7.55
N ASN A 27 21.69 -3.28 7.52
CA ASN A 27 21.25 -2.52 8.69
C ASN A 27 19.86 -2.92 9.20
N ILE A 28 19.08 -3.63 8.38
CA ILE A 28 17.76 -4.15 8.73
C ILE A 28 17.71 -5.68 8.73
N THR A 29 18.86 -6.35 8.53
CA THR A 29 18.93 -7.82 8.56
C THR A 29 18.98 -8.33 10.00
N VAL A 30 18.05 -9.21 10.35
CA VAL A 30 17.95 -9.86 11.67
C VAL A 30 17.73 -11.35 11.46
N ASP A 31 18.65 -12.18 11.95
CA ASP A 31 18.59 -13.64 11.89
C ASP A 31 18.29 -14.22 10.48
N GLY A 32 18.85 -13.60 9.44
CA GLY A 32 18.66 -14.03 8.04
C GLY A 32 17.36 -13.53 7.39
N THR A 33 16.57 -12.74 8.10
CA THR A 33 15.36 -12.05 7.60
C THR A 33 15.56 -10.54 7.64
N TYR A 34 14.55 -9.73 7.26
CA TYR A 34 14.66 -8.27 7.24
C TYR A 34 13.55 -7.60 8.04
N ASP A 35 13.88 -6.94 9.15
CA ASP A 35 12.93 -6.13 9.91
C ASP A 35 12.71 -4.79 9.20
N ILE A 36 11.56 -4.65 8.57
CA ILE A 36 11.19 -3.44 7.82
C ILE A 36 10.34 -2.49 8.67
N ALA A 37 10.33 -2.59 10.00
CA ALA A 37 9.76 -1.55 10.84
C ALA A 37 10.53 -0.22 10.67
N ILE A 38 9.80 0.90 10.56
CA ILE A 38 10.45 2.21 10.43
C ILE A 38 11.11 2.57 11.76
N CYS A 39 12.43 2.57 11.81
CA CYS A 39 13.14 3.04 13.00
C CYS A 39 12.84 4.53 13.23
N VAL A 40 12.53 4.90 14.48
CA VAL A 40 12.32 6.29 14.87
C VAL A 40 13.11 6.66 16.12
N ARG A 41 13.88 7.75 16.05
CA ARG A 41 14.53 8.38 17.21
C ARG A 41 13.62 9.47 17.79
N LEU A 42 13.34 9.44 19.08
CA LEU A 42 12.49 10.45 19.73
C LEU A 42 13.31 11.65 20.21
N SER A 43 12.77 12.85 20.03
CA SER A 43 13.34 14.06 20.67
C SER A 43 13.20 13.98 22.19
N ARG A 44 14.05 14.71 22.95
CA ARG A 44 13.89 14.80 24.41
C ARG A 44 12.52 15.37 24.82
N ASP A 45 11.99 16.29 24.01
CA ASP A 45 10.66 16.89 24.18
C ASP A 45 9.59 16.14 23.37
N PHE A 46 9.74 14.83 23.19
CA PHE A 46 8.76 14.06 22.41
C PHE A 46 7.37 14.18 23.03
N ILE A 47 6.37 14.33 22.16
CA ILE A 47 4.98 14.38 22.56
C ILE A 47 4.48 12.95 22.56
N LEU A 48 4.24 12.40 23.75
CA LEU A 48 3.40 11.22 23.88
C LEU A 48 1.96 11.65 23.55
N ASP A 49 1.63 11.62 22.26
CA ASP A 49 0.36 12.08 21.69
C ASP A 49 -0.80 11.16 22.10
N ASN A 50 -1.16 11.17 23.38
CA ASN A 50 -2.29 10.44 23.93
C ASN A 50 -3.59 11.25 23.87
N GLN A 51 -3.53 12.54 23.52
CA GLN A 51 -4.71 13.40 23.41
C GLN A 51 -5.11 13.57 21.94
N PRO A 52 -6.31 13.15 21.52
CA PRO A 52 -6.73 13.31 20.14
C PRO A 52 -6.73 14.78 19.71
N LYS A 53 -6.12 15.07 18.56
CA LYS A 53 -6.14 16.41 17.96
C LYS A 53 -7.58 16.90 17.80
N LYS A 54 -7.81 18.14 18.24
CA LYS A 54 -9.09 18.83 18.15
C LYS A 54 -9.08 19.76 16.94
N TYR A 55 -10.21 19.84 16.25
CA TYR A 55 -10.43 20.70 15.10
C TYR A 55 -11.65 21.57 15.36
N LEU A 56 -11.65 22.82 14.91
CA LEU A 56 -12.87 23.63 14.91
C LEU A 56 -13.88 23.00 13.96
N LEU A 57 -15.13 22.89 14.40
CA LEU A 57 -16.21 22.33 13.60
C LEU A 57 -16.42 23.18 12.33
N SER A 58 -16.29 24.49 12.44
CA SER A 58 -16.33 25.46 11.35
C SER A 58 -15.19 25.31 10.33
N ASP A 59 -14.04 24.71 10.69
CA ASP A 59 -12.97 24.40 9.73
C ASP A 59 -13.33 23.20 8.86
N LEU A 60 -14.13 22.28 9.39
CA LEU A 60 -14.49 21.01 8.76
C LEU A 60 -15.86 21.04 8.07
N PHE A 61 -16.76 21.92 8.49
CA PHE A 61 -18.14 22.02 8.00
C PHE A 61 -18.55 23.49 7.80
N ASN A 62 -19.45 23.74 6.86
CA ASN A 62 -20.09 25.05 6.66
C ASN A 62 -21.19 25.28 7.72
N VAL A 63 -20.80 25.57 8.96
CA VAL A 63 -21.68 25.77 10.12
C VAL A 63 -21.46 27.13 10.80
N SER A 64 -22.45 27.58 11.56
CA SER A 64 -22.47 28.88 12.26
C SER A 64 -21.73 28.85 13.60
N GLU A 65 -21.57 27.67 14.20
CA GLU A 65 -20.90 27.44 15.48
C GLU A 65 -19.37 27.49 15.30
N VAL A 66 -18.78 28.66 15.52
CA VAL A 66 -17.35 28.88 15.23
C VAL A 66 -16.38 28.35 16.29
N ASN A 67 -16.84 28.15 17.53
CA ASN A 67 -15.99 27.77 18.67
C ASN A 67 -16.11 26.29 19.08
N GLU A 68 -17.01 25.52 18.47
CA GLU A 68 -17.16 24.10 18.79
C GLU A 68 -15.97 23.32 18.22
N THR A 69 -15.41 22.39 19.01
CA THR A 69 -14.30 21.53 18.56
C THR A 69 -14.69 20.06 18.53
N VAL A 70 -14.16 19.33 17.57
CA VAL A 70 -14.36 17.89 17.40
C VAL A 70 -13.03 17.17 17.26
N THR A 71 -12.95 15.90 17.67
CA THR A 71 -11.81 15.02 17.38
C THR A 71 -12.19 14.01 16.30
N PHE A 72 -11.20 13.37 15.66
CA PHE A 72 -11.49 12.31 14.68
C PHE A 72 -12.41 11.22 15.25
N ASN A 73 -12.20 10.81 16.51
CA ASN A 73 -13.01 9.78 17.17
C ASN A 73 -14.45 10.23 17.46
N ASN A 74 -14.74 11.54 17.45
CA ASN A 74 -16.08 12.07 17.64
C ASN A 74 -16.84 12.25 16.32
N LEU A 75 -16.15 12.38 15.18
CA LEU A 75 -16.76 12.53 13.85
C LEU A 75 -17.82 11.46 13.51
N PRO A 76 -17.64 10.15 13.82
CA PRO A 76 -18.63 9.13 13.55
C PRO A 76 -19.98 9.36 14.25
N TYR A 77 -20.00 10.13 15.34
CA TYR A 77 -21.17 10.34 16.19
C TYR A 77 -21.87 11.68 15.93
N LEU A 78 -21.30 12.55 15.08
CA LEU A 78 -21.98 13.79 14.70
C LEU A 78 -23.32 13.52 13.98
N PRO A 79 -24.33 14.40 14.12
CA PRO A 79 -25.59 14.26 13.39
C PRO A 79 -25.36 14.15 11.88
N ARG A 80 -26.02 13.22 11.19
CA ARG A 80 -25.78 13.00 9.75
C ARG A 80 -26.14 14.22 8.87
N GLU A 81 -27.03 15.09 9.34
CA GLU A 81 -27.38 16.34 8.66
C GLU A 81 -26.20 17.30 8.48
N ILE A 82 -25.25 17.34 9.43
CA ILE A 82 -24.07 18.20 9.31
C ILE A 82 -23.16 17.76 8.16
N TRP A 83 -23.15 16.47 7.83
CA TRP A 83 -22.32 15.90 6.77
C TRP A 83 -22.71 16.38 5.36
N LYS A 84 -23.92 16.94 5.19
CA LYS A 84 -24.32 17.64 3.96
C LYS A 84 -23.55 18.94 3.74
N LYS A 85 -22.92 19.47 4.80
CA LYS A 85 -22.18 20.74 4.81
C LYS A 85 -20.67 20.55 4.95
N VAL A 86 -20.18 19.31 4.83
CA VAL A 86 -18.75 18.99 5.00
C VAL A 86 -17.88 19.70 3.96
N LYS A 87 -16.69 20.15 4.38
CA LYS A 87 -15.67 20.78 3.53
C LYS A 87 -14.67 19.74 3.03
N TYR A 88 -14.79 19.36 1.77
CA TYR A 88 -13.75 18.60 1.07
C TYR A 88 -12.72 19.54 0.42
N PRO A 89 -11.42 19.19 0.41
CA PRO A 89 -10.81 17.95 0.94
C PRO A 89 -10.39 18.06 2.41
N ARG A 90 -10.68 19.18 3.09
CA ARG A 90 -10.17 19.49 4.44
C ARG A 90 -10.48 18.41 5.48
N ILE A 91 -11.65 17.78 5.40
CA ILE A 91 -12.02 16.69 6.31
C ILE A 91 -11.04 15.51 6.30
N TYR A 92 -10.36 15.24 5.18
CA TYR A 92 -9.42 14.13 5.06
C TYR A 92 -8.15 14.34 5.87
N ASP A 93 -7.77 15.60 6.13
CA ASP A 93 -6.57 15.94 6.92
C ASP A 93 -6.69 15.45 8.36
N THR A 94 -7.93 15.20 8.83
CA THR A 94 -8.21 14.66 10.16
C THR A 94 -7.87 13.17 10.31
N TYR A 95 -7.55 12.45 9.21
CA TYR A 95 -7.33 11.01 9.26
C TYR A 95 -6.15 10.65 10.17
N PRO A 96 -6.28 9.66 11.07
CA PRO A 96 -5.21 9.32 12.00
C PRO A 96 -3.95 8.77 11.31
N GLN A 97 -2.74 9.13 11.74
CA GLN A 97 -2.37 10.09 12.80
C GLN A 97 -2.10 11.46 12.16
N ASP A 98 -2.79 12.53 12.57
CA ASP A 98 -2.55 13.89 12.03
C ASP A 98 -1.34 14.52 12.72
N VAL A 99 -0.20 14.45 12.03
CA VAL A 99 1.13 14.92 12.45
C VAL A 99 1.78 15.71 11.33
N PRO A 100 2.80 16.55 11.59
CA PRO A 100 3.56 17.26 10.56
C PRO A 100 4.39 16.30 9.70
N MET A 101 3.72 15.60 8.78
CA MET A 101 4.27 14.46 8.04
C MET A 101 5.55 14.82 7.27
N LYS A 102 5.57 15.97 6.59
CA LYS A 102 6.73 16.42 5.80
C LYS A 102 7.98 16.61 6.67
N GLU A 103 7.81 17.16 7.87
CA GLU A 103 8.90 17.35 8.83
C GLU A 103 9.39 16.00 9.37
N ILE A 104 8.46 15.12 9.75
CA ILE A 104 8.77 13.77 10.25
C ILE A 104 9.56 12.98 9.21
N VAL A 105 9.11 12.98 7.96
CA VAL A 105 9.80 12.32 6.85
C VAL A 105 11.20 12.89 6.65
N ALA A 106 11.34 14.21 6.58
CA ALA A 106 12.65 14.86 6.43
C ALA A 106 13.61 14.50 7.58
N ASN A 107 13.11 14.47 8.82
CA ASN A 107 13.91 14.11 9.99
C ASN A 107 14.31 12.63 9.98
N ILE A 108 13.39 11.70 9.70
CA ILE A 108 13.70 10.27 9.64
C ILE A 108 14.71 9.97 8.52
N LYS A 109 14.55 10.58 7.33
CA LYS A 109 15.53 10.46 6.22
C LYS A 109 16.90 11.01 6.59
N ALA A 110 16.94 12.02 7.44
CA ALA A 110 18.18 12.61 7.94
C ALA A 110 18.76 11.93 9.20
N GLY A 111 18.11 10.88 9.72
CA GLY A 111 18.50 10.24 10.99
C GLY A 111 18.35 11.15 12.22
N ARG A 112 17.50 12.17 12.12
CA ARG A 112 17.23 13.16 13.18
C ARG A 112 16.05 12.71 14.05
N PRO A 113 15.97 13.20 15.30
CA PRO A 113 14.85 12.86 16.17
C PRO A 113 13.55 13.46 15.65
N VAL A 114 12.42 12.84 15.96
CA VAL A 114 11.07 13.35 15.70
C VAL A 114 10.29 13.54 16.99
N SER A 115 9.31 14.44 16.95
CA SER A 115 8.45 14.74 18.11
C SER A 115 7.29 13.77 18.30
N TYR A 116 6.96 12.96 17.28
CA TYR A 116 5.80 12.06 17.31
C TYR A 116 6.21 10.62 17.05
N LEU A 117 5.82 9.72 17.97
CA LEU A 117 5.95 8.28 17.77
C LEU A 117 4.92 7.79 16.73
N PRO A 118 5.30 6.91 15.79
CA PRO A 118 4.34 6.35 14.84
C PRO A 118 3.39 5.37 15.52
N LYS A 119 2.08 5.61 15.39
CA LYS A 119 1.03 4.72 15.96
C LYS A 119 0.74 3.48 15.12
N TYR A 120 1.22 3.42 13.89
CA TYR A 120 0.92 2.37 12.92
C TYR A 120 2.19 1.71 12.36
N ASN A 121 3.29 1.76 13.12
CA ASN A 121 4.54 1.09 12.79
C ASN A 121 4.61 -0.29 13.44
N PHE A 122 3.76 -1.19 12.97
CA PHE A 122 3.77 -2.55 13.50
C PHE A 122 5.02 -3.30 13.01
N PRO A 123 5.54 -4.25 13.82
CA PRO A 123 6.60 -5.15 13.37
C PRO A 123 6.15 -5.90 12.12
N ILE A 124 6.96 -5.83 11.06
CA ILE A 124 6.76 -6.55 9.80
C ILE A 124 8.14 -6.98 9.34
N THR A 125 8.24 -8.23 8.96
CA THR A 125 9.47 -8.87 8.51
C THR A 125 9.30 -9.34 7.08
N ILE A 126 10.31 -9.10 6.25
CA ILE A 126 10.45 -9.81 4.98
C ILE A 126 11.24 -11.09 5.29
N LEU A 127 10.60 -12.22 5.05
CA LEU A 127 11.17 -13.54 5.31
C LEU A 127 12.12 -13.98 4.19
N GLU A 128 11.72 -13.71 2.95
CA GLU A 128 12.50 -14.03 1.75
C GLU A 128 12.25 -12.95 0.69
N THR A 129 13.28 -12.64 -0.10
CA THR A 129 13.17 -11.76 -1.25
C THR A 129 14.13 -12.15 -2.35
N SER A 130 13.87 -11.67 -3.56
CA SER A 130 14.66 -11.96 -4.76
C SER A 130 16.12 -11.53 -4.60
N LYS A 131 17.04 -12.37 -5.09
CA LYS A 131 18.47 -12.06 -5.21
C LYS A 131 18.83 -11.48 -6.58
N SER A 132 17.90 -11.43 -7.52
CA SER A 132 18.07 -10.89 -8.87
C SER A 132 17.28 -9.60 -9.14
N VAL A 133 16.32 -9.26 -8.27
CA VAL A 133 15.52 -8.04 -8.37
C VAL A 133 15.74 -7.16 -7.14
N CYS A 134 16.21 -5.93 -7.37
CA CYS A 134 16.53 -4.96 -6.31
C CYS A 134 17.55 -5.47 -5.28
N SER A 135 18.47 -6.33 -5.70
CA SER A 135 19.66 -6.70 -4.93
C SER A 135 20.87 -5.88 -5.36
N GLU A 136 21.89 -5.84 -4.51
CA GLU A 136 23.14 -5.10 -4.78
C GLU A 136 23.76 -5.53 -6.13
N GLY A 137 24.13 -4.55 -6.95
CA GLY A 137 24.71 -4.79 -8.28
C GLY A 137 23.70 -5.16 -9.37
N THR A 138 22.39 -5.23 -9.06
CA THR A 138 21.36 -5.39 -10.09
C THR A 138 20.85 -4.05 -10.59
N GLU A 139 20.63 -3.99 -11.90
CA GLU A 139 20.13 -2.79 -12.58
C GLU A 139 18.81 -3.13 -13.26
N HIS A 140 17.79 -2.29 -13.12
CA HIS A 140 16.48 -2.46 -13.77
C HIS A 140 15.99 -1.09 -14.22
N ASP A 141 15.37 -1.02 -15.39
CA ASP A 141 14.75 0.19 -15.96
C ASP A 141 13.29 0.37 -15.51
N LEU A 142 12.68 -0.73 -15.08
CA LEU A 142 11.36 -0.83 -14.48
C LEU A 142 11.34 -2.01 -13.51
N VAL A 143 10.90 -1.76 -12.28
CA VAL A 143 10.62 -2.80 -11.30
C VAL A 143 9.12 -2.90 -11.05
N ILE A 144 8.61 -4.14 -11.06
CA ILE A 144 7.19 -4.46 -10.96
C ILE A 144 6.93 -5.35 -9.75
N ILE A 145 6.02 -4.95 -8.88
CA ILE A 145 5.49 -5.80 -7.81
C ILE A 145 4.12 -6.30 -8.23
N VAL A 146 3.98 -7.62 -8.34
CA VAL A 146 2.72 -8.28 -8.61
C VAL A 146 2.09 -8.69 -7.28
N LYS A 147 0.98 -8.05 -6.91
CA LYS A 147 0.17 -8.46 -5.77
C LYS A 147 -0.51 -9.79 -6.11
N ASN A 148 -0.12 -10.85 -5.42
CA ASN A 148 -0.59 -12.20 -5.71
C ASN A 148 -0.87 -12.96 -4.41
N ALA A 149 -1.91 -13.78 -4.38
CA ALA A 149 -2.21 -14.58 -3.20
C ALA A 149 -1.31 -15.82 -3.12
N ILE A 150 -0.93 -16.25 -1.90
CA ILE A 150 -0.03 -17.39 -1.70
C ILE A 150 -0.44 -18.66 -2.47
N TYR A 151 -1.74 -18.95 -2.56
CA TYR A 151 -2.28 -20.12 -3.26
C TYR A 151 -2.33 -20.00 -4.80
N SER A 152 -2.09 -18.83 -5.39
CA SER A 152 -2.28 -18.56 -6.82
C SER A 152 -1.06 -18.93 -7.69
N THR A 153 -0.51 -20.13 -7.51
CA THR A 153 0.69 -20.63 -8.23
C THR A 153 0.52 -20.60 -9.76
N THR A 154 -0.62 -21.04 -10.29
CA THR A 154 -0.89 -21.05 -11.73
C THR A 154 -0.86 -19.64 -12.32
N VAL A 155 -1.40 -18.65 -11.61
CA VAL A 155 -1.40 -17.25 -12.06
C VAL A 155 0.02 -16.69 -12.11
N ARG A 156 0.89 -17.08 -11.16
CA ARG A 156 2.31 -16.72 -11.18
C ARG A 156 3.01 -17.31 -12.41
N SER A 157 2.80 -18.59 -12.71
CA SER A 157 3.35 -19.23 -13.91
C SER A 157 2.90 -18.56 -15.20
N GLU A 158 1.61 -18.26 -15.34
CA GLU A 158 1.08 -17.53 -16.51
C GLU A 158 1.70 -16.12 -16.64
N PHE A 159 1.95 -15.44 -15.52
CA PHE A 159 2.60 -14.13 -15.52
C PHE A 159 4.07 -14.23 -15.94
N ARG A 160 4.80 -15.26 -15.49
CA ARG A 160 6.18 -15.53 -15.93
C ARG A 160 6.25 -15.75 -17.44
N ASP A 161 5.36 -16.57 -18.00
CA ASP A 161 5.28 -16.82 -19.45
C ASP A 161 4.99 -15.53 -20.22
N TYR A 162 4.04 -14.74 -19.71
CA TYR A 162 3.73 -13.42 -20.28
C TYR A 162 4.96 -12.51 -20.29
N MET A 163 5.65 -12.36 -19.16
CA MET A 163 6.82 -11.50 -19.03
C MET A 163 8.01 -11.96 -19.86
N LYS A 164 8.18 -13.28 -20.06
CA LYS A 164 9.18 -13.82 -20.98
C LYS A 164 8.94 -13.33 -22.41
N ASN A 165 7.69 -13.36 -22.87
CA ASN A 165 7.33 -12.84 -24.19
C ASN A 165 7.52 -11.32 -24.28
N GLN A 166 7.11 -10.57 -23.25
CA GLN A 166 7.31 -9.12 -23.20
C GLN A 166 8.80 -8.74 -23.27
N SER A 167 9.65 -9.47 -22.55
CA SER A 167 11.11 -9.24 -22.53
C SER A 167 11.76 -9.56 -23.88
N HIS A 168 11.26 -10.57 -24.61
CA HIS A 168 11.73 -10.85 -25.96
C HIS A 168 11.33 -9.76 -26.96
N MET A 169 10.13 -9.16 -26.81
CA MET A 169 9.67 -8.08 -27.68
C MET A 169 10.34 -6.74 -27.38
N HIS A 170 10.83 -6.56 -26.14
CA HIS A 170 11.45 -5.33 -25.67
C HIS A 170 12.81 -5.59 -25.01
N PRO A 171 13.82 -6.08 -25.76
CA PRO A 171 15.14 -6.38 -25.21
C PRO A 171 15.90 -5.12 -24.74
N GLU A 172 15.45 -3.94 -25.13
CA GLU A 172 16.03 -2.64 -24.74
C GLU A 172 15.69 -2.19 -23.32
N ILE A 173 14.69 -2.81 -22.68
CA ILE A 173 14.27 -2.48 -21.31
C ILE A 173 14.51 -3.68 -20.40
N LYS A 174 15.27 -3.47 -19.32
CA LYS A 174 15.47 -4.49 -18.30
C LYS A 174 14.37 -4.39 -17.24
N VAL A 175 13.45 -5.33 -17.26
CA VAL A 175 12.33 -5.41 -16.31
C VAL A 175 12.66 -6.42 -15.21
N GLY A 176 12.64 -5.96 -13.96
CA GLY A 176 12.66 -6.83 -12.79
C GLY A 176 11.25 -6.96 -12.21
N TYR A 177 10.82 -8.15 -11.79
CA TYR A 177 9.53 -8.30 -11.12
C TYR A 177 9.57 -9.30 -9.97
N VAL A 178 8.73 -9.06 -8.96
CA VAL A 178 8.51 -9.97 -7.83
C VAL A 178 7.02 -10.15 -7.56
N PHE A 179 6.63 -11.35 -7.13
CA PHE A 179 5.31 -11.62 -6.57
C PHE A 179 5.32 -11.34 -5.08
N SER A 180 4.52 -10.36 -4.64
CA SER A 180 4.36 -10.03 -3.22
C SER A 180 3.29 -10.91 -2.59
N VAL A 181 3.73 -11.73 -1.64
CA VAL A 181 2.98 -12.82 -1.03
C VAL A 181 3.13 -12.75 0.50
N GLY A 182 2.07 -13.10 1.24
CA GLY A 182 2.13 -13.27 2.69
C GLY A 182 2.11 -14.74 3.11
N LEU A 183 1.94 -15.01 4.39
CA LEU A 183 1.79 -16.35 4.95
C LEU A 183 0.36 -16.90 4.79
N PRO A 184 0.16 -18.23 4.72
CA PRO A 184 -1.17 -18.82 4.69
C PRO A 184 -1.97 -18.47 5.93
N ARG A 185 -3.29 -18.34 5.76
CA ARG A 185 -4.24 -18.21 6.86
C ARG A 185 -4.36 -19.53 7.60
N SER A 186 -4.08 -19.51 8.90
CA SER A 186 -4.07 -20.71 9.74
C SER A 186 -5.43 -21.17 10.24
N HIS A 187 -6.43 -20.27 10.27
CA HIS A 187 -7.76 -20.61 10.78
C HIS A 187 -8.83 -19.59 10.38
N GLY A 188 -10.09 -20.01 10.46
CA GLY A 188 -11.26 -19.16 10.23
C GLY A 188 -11.69 -19.01 8.77
N GLY A 189 -10.98 -19.65 7.82
CA GLY A 189 -11.36 -19.72 6.41
C GLY A 189 -11.80 -18.38 5.84
N ARG A 190 -12.97 -18.35 5.19
CA ARG A 190 -13.54 -17.12 4.60
C ARG A 190 -14.21 -16.15 5.59
N GLN A 191 -14.27 -16.47 6.88
CA GLN A 191 -15.02 -15.69 7.87
C GLN A 191 -14.16 -14.65 8.57
N PHE A 192 -14.66 -13.43 8.65
CA PHE A 192 -13.99 -12.29 9.28
C PHE A 192 -14.95 -11.53 10.20
N ILE A 193 -14.40 -10.71 11.09
CA ILE A 193 -15.17 -9.76 11.90
C ILE A 193 -14.70 -8.35 11.55
N ARG A 194 -15.61 -7.49 11.08
CA ARG A 194 -15.32 -6.09 10.73
C ARG A 194 -16.29 -5.16 11.45
N ALA A 195 -15.74 -4.25 12.26
CA ALA A 195 -16.52 -3.34 13.11
C ALA A 195 -17.62 -4.05 13.93
N GLY A 196 -17.35 -5.26 14.44
CA GLY A 196 -18.31 -6.06 15.20
C GLY A 196 -19.31 -6.85 14.35
N HIS A 197 -19.26 -6.75 13.02
CA HIS A 197 -20.11 -7.51 12.12
C HIS A 197 -19.37 -8.72 11.54
N PRO A 198 -19.98 -9.91 11.52
CA PRO A 198 -19.45 -11.03 10.76
C PRO A 198 -19.52 -10.71 9.26
N VAL A 199 -18.40 -10.88 8.57
CA VAL A 199 -18.27 -10.67 7.13
C VAL A 199 -17.80 -11.96 6.51
N ASN A 200 -18.48 -12.40 5.46
CA ASN A 200 -18.08 -13.53 4.66
C ASN A 200 -17.38 -13.01 3.39
N LEU A 201 -16.12 -13.40 3.20
CA LEU A 201 -15.40 -13.06 1.96
C LEU A 201 -15.95 -13.94 0.83
N THR A 202 -16.65 -13.32 -0.11
CA THR A 202 -17.28 -14.02 -1.24
C THR A 202 -16.36 -14.11 -2.44
N GLY A 203 -16.65 -15.05 -3.33
CA GLY A 203 -15.92 -15.27 -4.58
C GLY A 203 -14.59 -16.00 -4.39
N PRO A 204 -13.76 -16.04 -5.44
CA PRO A 204 -12.57 -16.89 -5.49
C PRO A 204 -11.64 -16.70 -4.30
N ALA A 205 -11.42 -15.45 -3.87
CA ALA A 205 -10.54 -15.15 -2.75
C ALA A 205 -10.99 -15.83 -1.44
N GLY A 206 -12.31 -15.90 -1.18
CA GLY A 206 -12.85 -16.59 -0.02
C GLY A 206 -12.92 -18.10 -0.20
N ASP A 207 -13.22 -18.57 -1.42
CA ASP A 207 -13.26 -20.00 -1.73
C ASP A 207 -11.88 -20.66 -1.53
N MET A 208 -10.81 -19.98 -1.93
CA MET A 208 -9.45 -20.48 -1.72
C MET A 208 -9.04 -20.48 -0.25
N LEU A 209 -9.45 -19.49 0.55
CA LEU A 209 -9.21 -19.51 2.00
C LEU A 209 -9.91 -20.69 2.68
N GLU A 210 -11.11 -21.05 2.22
CA GLU A 210 -11.83 -22.22 2.72
C GLU A 210 -11.15 -23.53 2.30
N HIS A 211 -10.71 -23.62 1.05
CA HIS A 211 -10.08 -24.81 0.49
C HIS A 211 -8.78 -25.21 1.21
N TYR A 212 -8.03 -24.21 1.68
CA TYR A 212 -6.71 -24.39 2.31
C TYR A 212 -6.72 -24.37 3.84
N VAL A 213 -7.90 -24.37 4.49
CA VAL A 213 -7.97 -24.54 5.95
C VAL A 213 -7.29 -25.85 6.37
N GLY A 214 -6.29 -25.77 7.26
CA GLY A 214 -5.54 -26.93 7.73
C GLY A 214 -4.49 -27.46 6.75
N LYS A 215 -4.23 -26.74 5.66
CA LYS A 215 -3.23 -27.08 4.63
C LYS A 215 -2.10 -26.05 4.54
N GLU A 216 -1.82 -25.37 5.65
CA GLU A 216 -0.83 -24.30 5.71
C GLU A 216 0.57 -24.84 5.39
N ASN A 217 0.90 -26.03 5.89
CA ASN A 217 2.20 -26.67 5.64
C ASN A 217 2.39 -27.01 4.16
N GLU A 218 1.34 -27.47 3.47
CA GLU A 218 1.38 -27.77 2.02
C GLU A 218 1.62 -26.50 1.20
N LEU A 219 0.91 -25.41 1.52
CA LEU A 219 1.13 -24.10 0.90
C LEU A 219 2.54 -23.57 1.18
N MET A 220 3.03 -23.72 2.41
CA MET A 220 4.37 -23.29 2.78
C MET A 220 5.47 -24.11 2.10
N GLU A 221 5.27 -25.41 1.90
CA GLU A 221 6.21 -26.24 1.12
C GLU A 221 6.22 -25.81 -0.35
N THR A 222 5.02 -25.58 -0.92
CA THR A 222 4.88 -25.12 -2.30
C THR A 222 5.59 -23.80 -2.54
N ILE A 223 5.38 -22.80 -1.66
CA ILE A 223 6.01 -21.48 -1.83
C ILE A 223 7.53 -21.54 -1.63
N LYS A 224 8.03 -22.37 -0.70
CA LYS A 224 9.48 -22.57 -0.50
C LYS A 224 10.15 -23.18 -1.73
N ASN A 225 9.53 -24.18 -2.34
CA ASN A 225 10.03 -24.77 -3.57
C ASN A 225 10.03 -23.74 -4.73
N GLU A 226 8.99 -22.91 -4.80
CA GLU A 226 8.88 -21.85 -5.81
C GLU A 226 9.94 -20.76 -5.64
N ILE A 227 10.20 -20.32 -4.39
CA ILE A 227 11.26 -19.35 -4.06
C ILE A 227 12.62 -19.83 -4.61
N VAL A 228 12.97 -21.10 -4.36
CA VAL A 228 14.24 -21.68 -4.82
C VAL A 228 14.29 -21.80 -6.34
N MET A 229 13.16 -22.08 -6.99
CA MET A 229 13.10 -22.35 -8.42
C MET A 229 13.14 -21.08 -9.29
N TYR A 230 12.50 -19.99 -8.84
CA TYR A 230 12.27 -18.82 -9.69
C TYR A 230 12.90 -17.51 -9.19
N ASP A 231 13.32 -17.41 -7.92
CA ASP A 231 13.94 -16.20 -7.35
C ASP A 231 13.12 -14.90 -7.56
N ASP A 232 11.78 -15.01 -7.58
CA ASP A 232 10.88 -13.90 -7.90
C ASP A 232 9.76 -13.72 -6.86
N ILE A 233 9.95 -14.20 -5.63
CA ILE A 233 8.99 -14.07 -4.53
C ILE A 233 9.49 -13.05 -3.50
N LEU A 234 8.60 -12.14 -3.10
CA LEU A 234 8.73 -11.29 -1.92
C LEU A 234 7.77 -11.81 -0.85
N LEU A 235 8.28 -12.51 0.15
CA LEU A 235 7.49 -13.15 1.21
C LEU A 235 7.49 -12.31 2.49
N GLY A 236 6.34 -11.75 2.87
CA GLY A 236 6.14 -11.03 4.13
C GLY A 236 5.51 -11.88 5.23
N ASP A 237 5.76 -11.52 6.49
CA ASP A 237 5.31 -12.22 7.70
C ASP A 237 3.88 -11.87 8.17
N TYR A 238 2.96 -11.62 7.24
CA TYR A 238 1.56 -11.33 7.55
C TYR A 238 0.64 -12.35 6.89
N GLU A 239 -0.55 -12.56 7.47
CA GLU A 239 -1.53 -13.47 6.89
C GLU A 239 -2.09 -12.92 5.56
N ASP A 240 -1.91 -13.67 4.47
CA ASP A 240 -2.27 -13.26 3.11
C ASP A 240 -3.77 -13.39 2.85
N THR A 241 -4.51 -12.33 3.17
CA THR A 241 -5.95 -12.24 2.94
C THR A 241 -6.33 -10.92 2.30
N TYR A 242 -7.50 -10.88 1.66
CA TYR A 242 -8.03 -9.66 1.06
C TYR A 242 -8.09 -8.49 2.06
N PHE A 243 -8.47 -8.75 3.31
CA PHE A 243 -8.56 -7.71 4.34
C PHE A 243 -7.21 -7.28 4.92
N ASN A 244 -6.13 -8.00 4.59
CA ASN A 244 -4.75 -7.67 4.96
C ASN A 244 -3.94 -7.10 3.80
N LEU A 245 -4.56 -6.74 2.67
CA LEU A 245 -3.85 -6.11 1.53
C LEU A 245 -3.11 -4.82 1.92
N SER A 246 -3.54 -4.12 2.96
CA SER A 246 -2.80 -2.98 3.50
C SER A 246 -1.43 -3.38 4.06
N TRP A 247 -1.31 -4.54 4.73
CA TRP A 247 0.00 -5.07 5.15
C TRP A 247 0.90 -5.33 3.95
N LYS A 248 0.34 -5.98 2.91
CA LYS A 248 1.03 -6.21 1.64
C LYS A 248 1.51 -4.89 1.01
N THR A 249 0.68 -3.86 1.01
CA THR A 249 1.04 -2.53 0.49
C THR A 249 2.15 -1.87 1.31
N VAL A 250 2.11 -1.97 2.65
CA VAL A 250 3.19 -1.49 3.53
C VAL A 250 4.49 -2.23 3.22
N THR A 251 4.46 -3.57 3.14
CA THR A 251 5.62 -4.39 2.78
C THR A 251 6.19 -3.99 1.42
N ASN A 252 5.35 -3.78 0.41
CA ASN A 252 5.78 -3.37 -0.92
C ASN A 252 6.47 -2.00 -0.91
N LEU A 253 5.88 -1.00 -0.25
CA LEU A 253 6.47 0.35 -0.17
C LEU A 253 7.83 0.32 0.55
N ARG A 254 7.93 -0.43 1.65
CA ARG A 254 9.17 -0.52 2.43
C ARG A 254 10.24 -1.34 1.71
N TRP A 255 9.85 -2.39 0.99
CA TRP A 255 10.78 -3.14 0.14
C TRP A 255 11.32 -2.27 -1.00
N LEU A 256 10.46 -1.55 -1.73
CA LEU A 256 10.91 -0.60 -2.76
C LEU A 256 11.87 0.46 -2.19
N SER A 257 11.57 0.96 -0.98
CA SER A 257 12.38 1.99 -0.34
C SER A 257 13.75 1.48 0.10
N ALA A 258 13.83 0.29 0.71
CA ALA A 258 15.05 -0.24 1.31
C ALA A 258 15.94 -1.01 0.32
N PHE A 259 15.36 -1.67 -0.69
CA PHE A 259 16.10 -2.60 -1.57
C PHE A 259 16.35 -2.01 -2.97
N CYS A 260 15.39 -1.27 -3.52
CA CYS A 260 15.48 -0.85 -4.92
C CYS A 260 16.27 0.45 -5.14
N ASP A 261 16.99 0.51 -6.27
CA ASP A 261 17.66 1.70 -6.76
C ASP A 261 16.64 2.73 -7.33
N LYS A 262 16.45 3.81 -6.58
CA LYS A 262 15.55 4.92 -6.92
C LYS A 262 16.19 5.94 -7.87
N ILE A 263 17.51 5.92 -8.06
CA ILE A 263 18.20 6.86 -8.95
C ILE A 263 17.95 6.48 -10.40
N ARG A 264 18.04 5.18 -10.74
CA ARG A 264 17.87 4.69 -12.11
C ARG A 264 16.43 4.52 -12.57
N ASN A 265 15.52 4.27 -11.63
CA ASN A 265 14.10 4.11 -11.94
C ASN A 265 13.41 5.48 -11.93
N ASP A 266 12.50 5.72 -12.89
CA ASP A 266 11.63 6.89 -12.87
C ASP A 266 10.40 6.66 -11.97
N PHE A 267 9.87 5.44 -12.01
CA PHE A 267 8.76 4.99 -11.18
C PHE A 267 8.83 3.47 -11.00
N PHE A 268 8.09 2.98 -10.01
CA PHE A 268 7.87 1.57 -9.73
C PHE A 268 6.43 1.22 -10.05
N MET A 269 6.18 0.00 -10.55
CA MET A 269 4.83 -0.47 -10.84
C MET A 269 4.37 -1.45 -9.76
N ILE A 270 3.16 -1.27 -9.26
CA ILE A 270 2.44 -2.28 -8.48
C ILE A 270 1.22 -2.68 -9.33
N ILE A 271 0.93 -3.98 -9.45
CA ILE A 271 -0.15 -4.51 -10.28
C ILE A 271 -0.82 -5.71 -9.61
N ASP A 272 -2.13 -5.88 -9.81
CA ASP A 272 -2.83 -7.11 -9.43
C ASP A 272 -2.54 -8.26 -10.39
N ASP A 273 -2.54 -9.49 -9.88
CA ASP A 273 -2.21 -10.71 -10.63
C ASP A 273 -3.22 -11.11 -11.71
N ASP A 274 -4.44 -10.55 -11.68
CA ASP A 274 -5.48 -10.71 -12.70
C ASP A 274 -5.41 -9.64 -13.81
N HIS A 275 -4.48 -8.69 -13.71
CA HIS A 275 -4.19 -7.69 -14.74
C HIS A 275 -2.84 -7.94 -15.41
N ARG A 276 -2.66 -7.35 -16.60
CA ARG A 276 -1.39 -7.34 -17.35
C ARG A 276 -1.13 -5.94 -17.87
N MET A 277 0.09 -5.73 -18.36
CA MET A 277 0.57 -4.45 -18.85
C MET A 277 1.19 -4.54 -20.24
N ASN A 278 0.95 -3.54 -21.09
CA ASN A 278 1.64 -3.39 -22.37
C ASN A 278 2.95 -2.62 -22.17
N LEU A 279 4.11 -3.27 -22.32
CA LEU A 279 5.40 -2.59 -22.18
C LEU A 279 5.61 -1.47 -23.20
N SER A 280 5.13 -1.62 -24.44
CA SER A 280 5.18 -0.53 -25.44
C SER A 280 4.43 0.71 -24.97
N ALA A 281 3.25 0.54 -24.36
CA ALA A 281 2.46 1.66 -23.85
C ALA A 281 3.10 2.30 -22.61
N ILE A 282 3.75 1.51 -21.75
CA ILE A 282 4.53 2.03 -20.62
C ILE A 282 5.72 2.86 -21.11
N LEU A 283 6.44 2.38 -22.12
CA LEU A 283 7.55 3.11 -22.74
C LEU A 283 7.09 4.41 -23.42
N GLU A 284 5.95 4.40 -24.11
CA GLU A 284 5.34 5.59 -24.67
C GLU A 284 4.94 6.59 -23.57
N PHE A 285 4.36 6.12 -22.47
CA PHE A 285 4.03 6.95 -21.32
C PHE A 285 5.27 7.58 -20.68
N LYS A 286 6.36 6.81 -20.52
CA LYS A 286 7.66 7.29 -20.03
C LYS A 286 8.22 8.39 -20.95
N LYS A 287 8.09 8.25 -22.27
CA LYS A 287 8.58 9.23 -23.26
C LYS A 287 7.72 10.51 -23.32
N SER A 288 6.41 10.39 -23.11
CA SER A 288 5.46 11.49 -23.26
C SER A 288 5.18 12.28 -21.97
N THR A 289 5.67 11.80 -20.84
CA THR A 289 5.45 12.43 -19.53
C THR A 289 6.74 13.07 -19.02
N PRO A 290 6.71 14.30 -18.48
CA PRO A 290 7.90 14.91 -17.88
C PRO A 290 8.50 14.01 -16.80
N THR A 291 9.83 13.86 -16.80
CA THR A 291 10.54 13.05 -15.80
C THR A 291 10.24 13.50 -14.36
N SER A 292 10.09 14.80 -14.12
CA SER A 292 9.68 15.32 -12.81
C SER A 292 8.34 14.75 -12.35
N ASP A 293 7.36 14.67 -13.26
CA ASP A 293 6.03 14.16 -12.96
C ASP A 293 6.12 12.67 -12.67
N LEU A 294 6.78 11.91 -13.56
CA LEU A 294 7.01 10.47 -13.40
C LEU A 294 7.58 10.13 -12.01
N ARG A 295 8.56 10.91 -11.55
CA ARG A 295 9.29 10.65 -10.31
C ARG A 295 8.62 11.15 -9.05
N THR A 296 7.76 12.16 -9.14
CA THR A 296 7.19 12.84 -7.94
C THR A 296 5.69 12.59 -7.73
N PHE A 297 5.00 11.98 -8.70
CA PHE A 297 3.56 11.72 -8.63
C PHE A 297 3.25 10.22 -8.55
N ILE A 298 2.00 9.91 -8.18
CA ILE A 298 1.43 8.59 -8.38
C ILE A 298 0.51 8.64 -9.60
N HIS A 299 0.74 7.74 -10.56
CA HIS A 299 -0.06 7.62 -11.77
C HIS A 299 -0.89 6.34 -11.72
N GLY A 300 -2.13 6.42 -12.21
CA GLY A 300 -3.03 5.27 -12.26
C GLY A 300 -4.42 5.67 -12.74
N LYS A 301 -5.39 4.76 -12.65
CA LYS A 301 -6.81 5.13 -12.74
C LYS A 301 -7.21 5.75 -11.40
N ILE A 302 -7.56 7.03 -11.37
CA ILE A 302 -7.86 7.73 -10.10
C ILE A 302 -9.36 7.68 -9.81
N GLY A 303 -9.72 7.17 -8.64
CA GLY A 303 -11.05 7.31 -8.06
C GLY A 303 -11.20 8.65 -7.36
N PHE A 304 -11.84 9.63 -8.00
CA PHE A 304 -11.97 10.99 -7.43
C PHE A 304 -13.16 11.15 -6.47
N HIS A 305 -14.23 10.38 -6.68
CA HIS A 305 -15.54 10.64 -6.08
C HIS A 305 -16.24 9.35 -5.62
N ASP A 306 -15.49 8.27 -5.41
CA ASP A 306 -16.05 7.03 -4.93
C ASP A 306 -16.70 7.23 -3.56
N ALA A 307 -17.83 6.57 -3.35
CA ALA A 307 -18.54 6.60 -2.08
C ALA A 307 -17.96 5.57 -1.11
N ALA A 308 -17.89 5.91 0.18
CA ALA A 308 -17.62 4.95 1.24
C ALA A 308 -18.75 3.93 1.31
N TRP A 309 -18.43 2.65 1.07
CA TRP A 309 -19.43 1.60 1.05
C TRP A 309 -19.92 1.27 2.47
N ARG A 310 -21.21 1.52 2.76
CA ARG A 310 -21.74 1.42 4.14
C ARG A 310 -22.41 0.10 4.49
N SER A 311 -22.53 -0.83 3.55
CA SER A 311 -23.19 -2.10 3.81
C SER A 311 -22.19 -3.11 4.40
N PRO A 312 -22.41 -3.64 5.61
CA PRO A 312 -21.52 -4.61 6.26
C PRO A 312 -21.48 -5.97 5.57
N LEU A 313 -22.38 -6.23 4.62
CA LEU A 313 -22.41 -7.46 3.83
C LEU A 313 -21.39 -7.45 2.67
N GLY A 314 -20.87 -6.29 2.30
CA GLY A 314 -19.93 -6.16 1.19
C GLY A 314 -18.47 -6.26 1.64
N LYS A 315 -17.62 -6.88 0.81
CA LYS A 315 -16.17 -6.93 1.05
C LYS A 315 -15.52 -5.52 1.12
N TRP A 316 -16.15 -4.50 0.57
CA TRP A 316 -15.67 -3.11 0.62
C TRP A 316 -16.27 -2.27 1.75
N TYR A 317 -16.99 -2.89 2.70
CA TYR A 317 -17.58 -2.17 3.82
C TYR A 317 -16.58 -1.24 4.52
N LEU A 318 -17.00 -0.02 4.82
CA LEU A 318 -16.27 0.95 5.62
C LEU A 318 -17.21 1.53 6.66
N SER A 319 -16.94 1.23 7.93
CA SER A 319 -17.67 1.79 9.04
C SER A 319 -17.39 3.29 9.19
N TYR A 320 -18.27 4.01 9.87
CA TYR A 320 -18.03 5.42 10.18
C TYR A 320 -16.81 5.63 11.09
N ASN A 321 -16.44 4.65 11.91
CA ASN A 321 -15.25 4.72 12.78
C ASN A 321 -13.94 4.64 11.99
N GLU A 322 -13.95 3.93 10.86
CA GLU A 322 -12.83 3.84 9.94
C GLU A 322 -12.79 5.07 9.04
N VAL A 323 -13.93 5.43 8.46
CA VAL A 323 -14.08 6.49 7.47
C VAL A 323 -15.37 7.28 7.76
N PRO A 324 -15.29 8.40 8.50
CA PRO A 324 -16.48 9.15 8.91
C PRO A 324 -17.24 9.83 7.75
N TRP A 325 -16.53 10.16 6.67
CA TRP A 325 -17.04 10.88 5.49
C TRP A 325 -17.60 9.95 4.42
N ASN A 326 -18.53 10.46 3.59
CA ASN A 326 -19.22 9.66 2.58
C ASN A 326 -18.51 9.59 1.22
N VAL A 327 -17.75 10.62 0.85
CA VAL A 327 -16.92 10.64 -0.37
C VAL A 327 -15.49 10.36 0.01
N MET A 328 -14.82 9.43 -0.67
CA MET A 328 -13.44 9.04 -0.40
C MET A 328 -12.44 10.11 -0.84
N SER A 329 -11.30 10.19 -0.13
CA SER A 329 -10.14 10.95 -0.62
C SER A 329 -9.70 10.36 -1.95
N PRO A 330 -9.30 11.16 -2.96
CA PRO A 330 -8.79 10.62 -4.21
C PRO A 330 -7.71 9.57 -3.99
N TYR A 331 -7.77 8.47 -4.74
CA TYR A 331 -6.83 7.36 -4.64
C TYR A 331 -6.59 6.69 -5.99
N PRO A 332 -5.38 6.13 -6.23
CA PRO A 332 -5.12 5.30 -7.41
C PRO A 332 -5.73 3.92 -7.19
N ARG A 333 -6.58 3.45 -8.09
CA ARG A 333 -7.31 2.19 -7.93
C ARG A 333 -6.39 0.97 -7.86
N GLY A 334 -6.86 -0.08 -7.17
CA GLY A 334 -6.07 -1.26 -6.81
C GLY A 334 -5.39 -2.03 -7.95
N MET A 335 -5.96 -2.03 -9.15
CA MET A 335 -5.51 -2.89 -10.26
C MET A 335 -4.08 -2.60 -10.73
N SER A 336 -3.68 -1.32 -10.70
CA SER A 336 -2.29 -0.93 -10.91
C SER A 336 -2.00 0.50 -10.46
N GLN A 337 -0.82 0.72 -9.92
CA GLN A 337 -0.27 2.03 -9.59
C GLN A 337 1.16 2.16 -10.11
N LEU A 338 1.51 3.32 -10.67
CA LEU A 338 2.89 3.73 -10.93
C LEU A 338 3.30 4.75 -9.87
N ILE A 339 4.24 4.38 -9.00
CA ILE A 339 4.71 5.19 -7.89
C ILE A 339 6.06 5.80 -8.27
N GLY A 340 6.12 7.13 -8.35
CA GLY A 340 7.35 7.83 -8.69
C GLY A 340 8.51 7.53 -7.74
N ALA A 341 9.71 7.40 -8.28
CA ALA A 341 10.87 6.95 -7.50
C ALA A 341 11.28 7.90 -6.36
N ASP A 342 11.06 9.21 -6.51
CA ASP A 342 11.46 10.22 -5.52
C ASP A 342 10.53 10.27 -4.30
N ILE A 343 9.33 9.67 -4.38
CA ILE A 343 8.34 9.68 -3.30
C ILE A 343 8.26 8.34 -2.54
N VAL A 344 8.91 7.28 -3.00
CA VAL A 344 8.83 5.95 -2.38
C VAL A 344 9.25 5.95 -0.92
N ASP A 345 10.37 6.62 -0.59
CA ASP A 345 10.86 6.70 0.79
C ASP A 345 9.87 7.44 1.70
N ASP A 346 9.32 8.53 1.19
CA ASP A 346 8.36 9.36 1.91
C ASP A 346 7.07 8.57 2.19
N MET A 347 6.60 7.78 1.20
CA MET A 347 5.45 6.90 1.35
C MET A 347 5.72 5.74 2.31
N ALA A 348 6.90 5.13 2.26
CA ALA A 348 7.32 4.07 3.17
C ALA A 348 7.31 4.56 4.62
N ILE A 349 7.86 5.75 4.89
CA ILE A 349 7.84 6.38 6.22
C ILE A 349 6.41 6.77 6.64
N ALA A 350 5.64 7.42 5.75
CA ALA A 350 4.28 7.86 6.08
C ALA A 350 3.31 6.70 6.36
N SER A 351 3.60 5.50 5.85
CA SER A 351 2.84 4.29 6.16
C SER A 351 2.81 3.98 7.66
N ALA A 352 3.89 4.28 8.39
CA ALA A 352 4.00 4.09 9.84
C ALA A 352 3.13 5.09 10.64
N TYR A 353 2.75 6.20 10.04
CA TYR A 353 1.97 7.29 10.66
C TYR A 353 0.53 7.39 10.14
N THR A 354 0.10 6.41 9.34
CA THR A 354 -1.23 6.40 8.72
C THR A 354 -1.96 5.15 9.13
N ARG A 355 -3.18 5.30 9.66
CA ARG A 355 -4.00 4.15 10.06
C ARG A 355 -4.34 3.33 8.82
N TYR A 356 -4.10 2.03 8.84
CA TYR A 356 -4.42 1.17 7.69
C TYR A 356 -5.38 0.04 8.03
N ASN A 357 -5.67 -0.14 9.32
CA ASN A 357 -6.51 -1.22 9.83
C ASN A 357 -7.88 -1.15 9.14
N TYR A 358 -8.21 -2.18 8.34
CA TYR A 358 -9.51 -2.41 7.73
C TYR A 358 -9.99 -1.43 6.65
N ILE A 359 -9.16 -0.48 6.21
CA ILE A 359 -9.46 0.30 5.01
C ILE A 359 -8.91 -0.43 3.78
N ASN A 360 -9.55 -0.26 2.62
CA ASN A 360 -9.02 -0.78 1.36
C ASN A 360 -7.62 -0.21 1.11
N GLU A 361 -6.72 -1.03 0.59
CA GLU A 361 -5.29 -0.71 0.49
C GLU A 361 -5.01 0.43 -0.50
N ASP A 362 -5.81 0.51 -1.56
CA ASP A 362 -5.74 1.57 -2.56
C ASP A 362 -6.19 2.91 -1.98
N VAL A 363 -7.29 2.91 -1.21
CA VAL A 363 -7.74 4.06 -0.42
C VAL A 363 -6.68 4.47 0.62
N PHE A 364 -6.07 3.51 1.30
CA PHE A 364 -4.97 3.77 2.24
C PHE A 364 -3.81 4.50 1.54
N LEU A 365 -3.43 4.06 0.34
CA LEU A 365 -2.41 4.70 -0.48
C LEU A 365 -2.78 6.15 -0.83
N GLY A 366 -4.05 6.40 -1.17
CA GLY A 366 -4.58 7.76 -1.40
C GLY A 366 -4.50 8.65 -0.15
N LEU A 367 -4.74 8.11 1.05
CA LEU A 367 -4.62 8.84 2.31
C LEU A 367 -3.16 9.14 2.68
N ILE A 368 -2.23 8.22 2.40
CA ILE A 368 -0.79 8.49 2.50
C ILE A 368 -0.42 9.66 1.57
N ALA A 369 -0.83 9.60 0.29
CA ALA A 369 -0.55 10.64 -0.68
C ALA A 369 -1.11 12.00 -0.23
N ARG A 370 -2.33 12.02 0.33
CA ARG A 370 -2.96 13.22 0.89
C ARG A 370 -2.13 13.82 2.03
N LYS A 371 -1.64 13.00 2.97
CA LYS A 371 -0.82 13.46 4.10
C LYS A 371 0.53 14.05 3.66
N LEU A 372 1.10 13.49 2.59
CA LEU A 372 2.37 13.96 2.02
C LEU A 372 2.19 15.16 1.07
N GLY A 373 0.97 15.39 0.59
CA GLY A 373 0.71 16.37 -0.48
C GLY A 373 1.23 15.90 -1.84
N ILE A 374 1.28 14.59 -2.06
CA ILE A 374 1.65 13.97 -3.34
C ILE A 374 0.49 14.10 -4.31
N THR A 375 0.80 14.45 -5.56
CA THR A 375 -0.22 14.58 -6.61
C THR A 375 -0.55 13.21 -7.21
N LEU A 376 -1.84 12.97 -7.42
CA LEU A 376 -2.35 11.83 -8.17
C LEU A 376 -2.68 12.25 -9.60
N LYS A 377 -2.23 11.47 -10.59
CA LYS A 377 -2.45 11.75 -12.02
C LYS A 377 -3.19 10.60 -12.68
N ASN A 378 -4.29 10.92 -13.35
CA ASN A 378 -5.09 9.93 -14.06
C ASN A 378 -4.43 9.49 -15.38
N VAL A 379 -4.33 8.18 -15.58
CA VAL A 379 -3.85 7.55 -16.81
C VAL A 379 -5.04 6.90 -17.52
N ASN A 380 -5.48 7.50 -18.62
CA ASN A 380 -6.76 7.18 -19.25
C ASN A 380 -6.84 5.78 -19.86
N ASN A 381 -5.70 5.18 -20.25
CA ASN A 381 -5.63 3.84 -20.85
C ASN A 381 -5.26 2.74 -19.85
N MET A 382 -5.39 3.01 -18.55
CA MET A 382 -5.45 1.97 -17.52
C MET A 382 -6.91 1.67 -17.19
N TYR A 383 -7.32 0.43 -17.43
CA TYR A 383 -8.70 -0.02 -17.30
C TYR A 383 -8.83 -1.00 -16.14
N GLU A 384 -9.78 -0.72 -15.26
CA GLU A 384 -10.15 -1.59 -14.15
C GLU A 384 -11.23 -2.59 -14.62
N HIS A 385 -11.00 -3.89 -14.43
CA HIS A 385 -11.98 -4.94 -14.70
C HIS A 385 -12.66 -4.78 -16.09
N GLY A 386 -14.00 -4.70 -16.13
CA GLY A 386 -14.79 -4.55 -17.36
C GLY A 386 -14.78 -3.15 -17.99
N ASP A 387 -14.02 -2.19 -17.45
CA ASP A 387 -13.94 -0.82 -17.99
C ASP A 387 -13.38 -0.81 -19.42
N TYR A 388 -12.49 -1.75 -19.74
CA TYR A 388 -11.92 -1.87 -21.08
C TYR A 388 -12.98 -2.12 -22.17
N LEU A 389 -13.98 -2.97 -21.89
CA LEU A 389 -15.05 -3.28 -22.85
C LEU A 389 -15.89 -2.06 -23.23
N LYS A 390 -16.00 -1.08 -22.33
CA LYS A 390 -16.72 0.18 -22.58
C LYS A 390 -15.95 1.11 -23.53
N HIS A 391 -14.63 0.93 -23.63
CA HIS A 391 -13.71 1.80 -24.34
C HIS A 391 -13.01 1.13 -25.54
N MET A 392 -13.37 -0.11 -25.90
CA MET A 392 -12.78 -0.82 -27.06
C MET A 392 -12.97 -0.08 -28.40
N LYS A 393 -13.91 0.87 -28.49
CA LYS A 393 -14.11 1.72 -29.67
C LYS A 393 -13.08 2.84 -29.81
N ASP A 394 -12.31 3.14 -28.75
CA ASP A 394 -11.43 4.32 -28.69
C ASP A 394 -10.09 4.12 -29.41
N LYS A 395 -9.87 2.96 -30.04
CA LYS A 395 -8.67 2.55 -30.81
C LYS A 395 -7.33 2.63 -30.06
N LYS A 396 -7.29 3.10 -28.80
CA LYS A 396 -6.09 3.15 -27.97
C LYS A 396 -5.82 1.79 -27.35
N SER A 397 -4.59 1.30 -27.51
CA SER A 397 -4.14 0.10 -26.82
C SER A 397 -4.20 0.32 -25.30
N ALA A 398 -4.70 -0.68 -24.57
CA ALA A 398 -4.68 -0.66 -23.12
C ALA A 398 -3.24 -0.71 -22.61
N MET A 399 -2.88 0.23 -21.74
CA MET A 399 -1.64 0.13 -20.98
C MET A 399 -1.77 -0.94 -19.90
N VAL A 400 -2.91 -0.96 -19.19
CA VAL A 400 -3.25 -1.96 -18.18
C VAL A 400 -4.70 -2.36 -18.37
N ALA A 401 -4.98 -3.66 -18.34
CA ALA A 401 -6.33 -4.23 -18.31
C ALA A 401 -6.27 -5.69 -17.82
N LEU A 402 -7.43 -6.33 -17.66
CA LEU A 402 -7.50 -7.75 -17.30
C LEU A 402 -6.66 -8.61 -18.24
N LYS A 403 -6.01 -9.64 -17.68
CA LYS A 403 -5.10 -10.54 -18.42
C LYS A 403 -5.73 -11.17 -19.66
N ALA A 404 -7.05 -11.37 -19.66
CA ALA A 404 -7.80 -11.92 -20.79
C ALA A 404 -7.72 -11.06 -22.08
N TYR A 405 -7.27 -9.81 -21.99
CA TYR A 405 -7.11 -8.90 -23.14
C TYR A 405 -5.68 -8.85 -23.68
N PHE A 406 -4.75 -9.62 -23.11
CA PHE A 406 -3.33 -9.62 -23.43
C PHE A 406 -2.83 -10.96 -23.98
N SER A 407 -3.75 -11.73 -24.58
CA SER A 407 -3.52 -13.06 -25.14
C SER A 407 -2.40 -13.11 -26.17
#